data_AF-A0AA36EKK4-F1
#
_entry.id   AF-A0AA36EKK4-F1
#
_cell.length_a   1.000
_cell.length_b   1.000
_cell.length_c   1.000
_cell.angle_alpha   90.00
_cell.angle_beta   90.00
_cell.angle_gamma   90.00
#
_symmetry.space_group_name_H-M   'P 1'
#
loop_
_entity.id
_entity.type
_entity.pdbx_description
1 polymer ?
#
loop_
_entity_poly.entity_id
_entity_poly.type
_entity_poly.pdbx_seq_one_letter_code
_entity_poly.pdbx_strand_id
1 'polypeptide(L)'
;MIEKLQADLATENALMDTLAIKTEKVQVVSTHLSHANTKIQELMPDKVVVKSVVIDVNKFLHNLIKTHDSMLTVSVRQHLVNKLQPIFYMLDLIDGVSKFGTLSKQCGEAKKVSGEEIKKPVGGSDEHE
;
A
#
# COMPACT_ATOMS: atom_id res chain seq x y z
N MET A 1 -6.08 35.25 43.65
CA MET A 1 -4.72 34.66 43.54
C MET A 1 -4.76 33.14 43.73
N ILE A 2 -5.43 32.62 44.77
CA ILE A 2 -5.56 31.17 45.03
C ILE A 2 -6.31 30.44 43.90
N GLU A 3 -7.44 30.97 43.42
CA GLU A 3 -8.22 30.36 42.33
C GLU A 3 -7.42 30.24 41.02
N LYS A 4 -6.59 31.24 40.71
CA LYS A 4 -5.71 31.21 39.54
C LYS A 4 -4.69 30.06 39.66
N LEU A 5 -4.07 29.91 40.83
CA LEU A 5 -3.12 28.82 41.08
C LEU A 5 -3.78 27.44 40.98
N GLN A 6 -5.04 27.31 41.42
CA GLN A 6 -5.80 26.06 41.29
C GLN A 6 -6.16 25.75 39.83
N ALA A 7 -6.53 26.76 39.05
CA ALA A 7 -6.77 26.61 37.62
C ALA A 7 -5.50 26.21 36.88
N ASP A 8 -4.38 26.90 37.16
CA ASP A 8 -3.07 26.61 36.56
C ASP A 8 -2.66 25.15 36.88
N LEU A 9 -2.79 24.72 38.14
CA LEU A 9 -2.49 23.33 38.56
C LEU A 9 -3.39 22.29 37.86
N ALA A 10 -4.69 22.56 37.72
CA ALA A 10 -5.60 21.66 37.03
C ALA A 10 -5.23 21.51 35.54
N THR A 11 -4.83 22.61 34.89
CA THR A 11 -4.37 22.56 33.50
C THR A 11 -3.05 21.81 33.36
N GLU A 12 -2.11 22.01 34.29
CA GLU A 12 -0.83 21.30 34.30
C GLU A 12 -1.02 19.79 34.47
N ASN A 13 -1.87 19.37 35.40
CA ASN A 13 -2.18 17.94 35.59
C ASN A 13 -2.82 17.32 34.33
N ALA A 14 -3.78 18.01 33.71
CA ALA A 14 -4.40 17.54 32.47
C ALA A 14 -3.38 17.43 31.30
N LEU A 15 -2.40 18.33 31.26
CA LEU A 15 -1.30 18.27 30.30
C LEU A 15 -0.36 17.09 30.58
N MET A 16 -0.04 16.82 31.84
CA MET A 16 0.78 15.67 32.22
C MET A 16 0.10 14.35 31.87
N ASP A 17 -1.20 14.20 32.14
CA ASP A 17 -1.95 13.00 31.76
C ASP A 17 -1.96 12.81 30.23
N THR A 18 -2.19 13.90 29.49
CA THR A 18 -2.14 13.88 28.02
C THR A 18 -0.76 13.51 27.51
N LEU A 19 0.30 14.01 28.15
CA LEU A 19 1.68 13.71 27.78
C LEU A 19 2.01 12.23 28.07
N ALA A 20 1.58 11.69 29.20
CA ALA A 20 1.77 10.29 29.55
C ALA A 20 1.12 9.36 28.51
N ILE A 21 -0.13 9.63 28.14
CA ILE A 21 -0.86 8.86 27.12
C ILE A 21 -0.16 8.93 25.76
N LYS A 22 0.32 10.11 25.34
CA LYS A 22 1.05 10.26 24.08
C LYS A 22 2.39 9.53 24.11
N THR A 23 3.10 9.60 25.24
CA THR A 23 4.38 8.92 25.43
C THR A 23 4.22 7.41 25.32
N GLU A 24 3.21 6.85 25.97
CA GLU A 24 2.90 5.41 25.88
C GLU A 24 2.59 5.01 24.44
N LYS A 25 1.75 5.77 23.72
CA LYS A 25 1.44 5.51 22.31
C LYS A 25 2.68 5.50 21.43
N VAL A 26 3.58 6.47 21.60
CA VAL A 26 4.84 6.54 20.85
C VAL A 26 5.73 5.34 21.18
N GLN A 27 5.83 4.96 22.45
CA GLN A 27 6.61 3.80 22.87
C GLN A 27 6.07 2.51 22.24
N VAL A 28 4.75 2.31 22.24
CA VAL A 28 4.11 1.16 21.59
C VAL A 28 4.40 1.15 20.09
N VAL A 29 4.23 2.26 19.38
CA VAL A 29 4.53 2.30 17.93
C VAL A 29 6.02 2.04 17.66
N SER A 30 6.90 2.58 18.51
CA SER A 30 8.35 2.37 18.40
C SER A 30 8.74 0.89 18.54
N THR A 31 8.18 0.19 19.53
CA THR A 31 8.46 -1.25 19.70
C THR A 31 7.92 -2.08 18.53
N HIS A 32 6.72 -1.77 18.03
CA HIS A 32 6.17 -2.42 16.84
C HIS A 32 7.03 -2.18 15.60
N LEU A 33 7.51 -0.95 15.41
CA LEU A 33 8.37 -0.59 14.28
C LEU A 33 9.70 -1.33 14.34
N SER A 34 10.33 -1.36 15.52
CA SER A 34 11.58 -2.10 15.74
C SER A 34 11.40 -3.59 15.43
N HIS A 35 10.32 -4.19 15.93
CA HIS A 35 9.99 -5.59 15.67
C HIS A 35 9.74 -5.89 14.19
N ALA A 36 8.96 -5.04 13.51
CA ALA A 36 8.71 -5.17 12.08
C ALA A 36 10.00 -5.04 11.27
N ASN A 37 10.89 -4.11 11.65
CA ASN A 37 12.17 -3.94 11.00
C ASN A 37 13.07 -5.18 11.16
N THR A 38 13.14 -5.76 12.36
CA THR A 38 13.86 -7.02 12.59
C THR A 38 13.34 -8.14 11.69
N LYS A 39 12.01 -8.34 11.62
CA LYS A 39 11.41 -9.34 10.73
C LYS A 39 11.73 -9.09 9.26
N ILE A 40 11.76 -7.83 8.82
CA ILE A 40 12.15 -7.50 7.45
C ILE A 40 13.60 -7.92 7.20
N GLN A 41 14.52 -7.62 8.13
CA GLN A 41 15.92 -8.02 7.99
C GLN A 41 16.10 -9.53 7.98
N GLU A 42 15.33 -10.27 8.79
CA GLU A 42 15.32 -11.73 8.78
C GLU A 42 14.86 -12.32 7.44
N LEU A 43 13.90 -11.69 6.77
CA LEU A 43 13.34 -12.15 5.48
C LEU A 43 14.16 -11.70 4.25
N MET A 44 15.05 -10.71 4.40
CA MET A 44 15.85 -10.19 3.28
C MET A 44 16.74 -11.25 2.61
N PRO A 45 17.46 -12.11 3.35
CA PRO A 45 18.21 -13.22 2.76
C PRO A 45 17.34 -14.16 1.92
N ASP A 46 16.20 -14.60 2.46
CA ASP A 46 15.28 -15.50 1.75
C ASP A 46 14.75 -14.86 0.47
N LYS A 47 14.42 -13.56 0.53
CA LYS A 47 14.02 -12.79 -0.66
C LYS A 47 15.11 -12.77 -1.72
N VAL A 48 16.38 -12.64 -1.34
CA VAL A 48 17.51 -12.68 -2.29
C VAL A 48 17.64 -14.06 -2.91
N VAL A 49 17.53 -15.13 -2.13
CA VAL A 49 17.59 -16.51 -2.63
C VAL A 49 16.46 -16.77 -3.62
N VAL A 50 15.22 -16.42 -3.25
CA VAL A 50 14.05 -16.59 -4.13
C VAL A 50 14.24 -15.80 -5.44
N LYS A 51 14.70 -14.56 -5.37
CA LYS A 51 15.00 -13.75 -6.56
C LYS A 51 16.03 -14.40 -7.47
N SER A 52 17.12 -14.92 -6.91
CA SER A 52 18.16 -15.61 -7.70
C SER A 52 17.57 -16.81 -8.45
N VAL A 53 16.81 -17.65 -7.76
CA VAL A 53 16.17 -18.83 -8.37
C VAL A 53 15.17 -18.41 -9.45
N VAL A 54 14.37 -17.37 -9.20
CA VAL A 54 13.43 -16.84 -10.18
C VAL A 54 14.13 -16.35 -11.44
N ILE A 55 15.24 -15.62 -11.30
CA ILE A 55 16.04 -15.14 -12.44
C ILE A 55 16.58 -16.33 -13.25
N ASP A 56 17.12 -17.35 -12.58
CA ASP A 56 17.68 -18.54 -13.24
C ASP A 56 16.61 -19.33 -14.00
N VAL A 57 15.45 -19.56 -13.37
CA VAL A 57 14.30 -20.23 -14.00
C VAL A 57 13.79 -19.41 -15.18
N ASN A 58 13.63 -18.09 -15.01
CA ASN A 58 13.16 -17.21 -16.08
C ASN A 58 14.09 -17.27 -17.29
N LYS A 59 15.41 -17.20 -17.05
CA LYS A 59 16.43 -17.32 -18.09
C LYS A 59 16.38 -18.67 -18.79
N PHE A 60 16.23 -19.76 -18.03
CA PHE A 60 16.14 -21.12 -18.59
C PHE A 60 14.92 -21.27 -19.51
N LEU A 61 13.74 -20.82 -19.06
CA LEU A 61 12.51 -20.88 -19.84
C LEU A 61 12.58 -20.03 -21.12
N HIS A 62 13.14 -18.82 -21.02
CA HIS A 62 13.38 -17.99 -22.19
C HIS A 62 14.34 -18.63 -23.18
N ASN A 63 15.41 -19.26 -22.68
CA ASN A 63 16.35 -19.97 -23.53
C ASN A 63 15.66 -21.14 -24.24
N LEU A 64 14.87 -21.95 -23.53
CA LEU A 64 14.12 -23.06 -24.13
C LEU A 64 13.24 -22.62 -25.30
N ILE A 65 12.55 -21.47 -25.16
CA ILE A 65 11.70 -20.91 -26.22
C ILE A 65 12.52 -20.33 -27.37
N LYS A 66 13.71 -19.79 -27.10
CA LYS A 66 14.57 -19.14 -28.11
C LYS A 66 15.49 -20.13 -28.83
N THR A 67 15.81 -21.27 -28.22
CA THR A 67 16.70 -22.27 -28.82
C THR A 67 16.09 -22.75 -30.12
N HIS A 68 16.76 -22.49 -31.24
CA HIS A 68 16.38 -23.02 -32.55
C HIS A 68 16.80 -24.48 -32.64
N ASP A 69 16.16 -25.32 -31.83
CA ASP A 69 16.32 -26.77 -31.89
C ASP A 69 15.41 -27.33 -32.99
N SER A 70 16.00 -28.08 -33.92
CA SER A 70 15.30 -28.83 -34.96
C SER A 70 14.28 -29.83 -34.40
N MET A 71 14.42 -30.23 -33.12
CA MET A 71 13.49 -31.11 -32.41
C MET A 71 12.19 -30.40 -32.00
N LEU A 72 12.23 -29.06 -31.85
CA LEU A 72 11.09 -28.24 -31.47
C LEU A 72 10.47 -27.59 -32.71
N THR A 73 9.44 -28.24 -33.26
CA THR A 73 8.68 -27.70 -34.40
C THR A 73 8.05 -26.35 -34.06
N VAL A 74 7.80 -25.52 -35.08
CA VAL A 74 7.22 -24.17 -34.93
C VAL A 74 5.92 -24.21 -34.13
N SER A 75 5.06 -25.20 -34.37
CA SER A 75 3.79 -25.36 -33.65
C SER A 75 3.99 -25.66 -32.16
N VAL A 76 4.98 -26.49 -31.81
CA VAL A 76 5.27 -26.82 -30.40
C VAL A 76 5.86 -25.59 -29.69
N ARG A 77 6.71 -24.81 -30.37
CA ARG A 77 7.25 -23.55 -29.83
C ARG A 77 6.14 -22.54 -29.54
N GLN A 78 5.21 -22.34 -30.47
CA GLN A 78 4.07 -21.45 -30.27
C GLN A 78 3.20 -21.93 -29.09
N HIS A 79 2.98 -23.24 -28.97
CA HIS A 79 2.25 -23.80 -27.85
C HIS A 79 2.96 -23.53 -26.51
N LEU A 80 4.28 -23.71 -26.46
CA LEU A 80 5.09 -23.43 -25.27
C LEU A 80 5.03 -21.95 -24.88
N VAL A 81 5.15 -21.03 -25.84
CA VAL A 81 5.02 -19.57 -25.57
C VAL A 81 3.68 -19.27 -24.90
N ASN A 82 2.58 -19.77 -25.47
CA ASN A 82 1.24 -19.52 -24.93
C ASN A 82 1.05 -20.12 -23.52
N LYS A 83 1.63 -21.30 -23.26
CA LYS A 83 1.56 -21.97 -21.95
C LYS A 83 2.47 -21.34 -20.90
N LEU A 84 3.62 -20.81 -21.30
CA LEU A 84 4.61 -20.21 -20.40
C LEU A 84 4.34 -18.72 -20.12
N GLN A 85 3.54 -18.05 -20.95
CA GLN A 85 3.14 -16.65 -20.73
C GLN A 85 2.69 -16.35 -19.28
N PRO A 86 1.73 -17.08 -18.68
CA PRO A 86 1.32 -16.81 -17.30
C PRO A 86 2.45 -17.06 -16.29
N ILE A 87 3.37 -17.99 -16.58
CA ILE A 87 4.52 -18.26 -15.72
C ILE A 87 5.51 -17.09 -15.77
N PHE A 88 5.83 -16.57 -16.96
CA PHE A 88 6.66 -15.37 -17.10
C PHE A 88 6.09 -14.18 -16.34
N TYR A 89 4.78 -13.94 -16.45
CA TYR A 89 4.11 -12.89 -15.69
C TYR A 89 4.29 -13.05 -14.17
N MET A 90 4.13 -14.27 -13.64
CA MET A 90 4.33 -14.54 -12.21
C MET A 90 5.80 -14.38 -11.78
N LEU A 91 6.75 -14.83 -12.61
CA LEU A 91 8.18 -14.69 -12.33
C LEU A 91 8.60 -13.21 -12.30
N ASP A 92 8.11 -12.39 -13.25
CA ASP A 92 8.36 -10.95 -13.29
C ASP A 92 7.76 -10.21 -12.08
N LEU A 93 6.64 -10.71 -11.55
CA LEU A 93 6.02 -10.19 -10.34
C LEU A 93 6.87 -10.46 -9.10
N ILE A 94 7.40 -11.68 -8.98
CA ILE A 94 8.25 -12.09 -7.85
C ILE A 94 9.61 -11.39 -7.91
N ASP A 95 10.16 -11.23 -9.12
CA ASP A 95 11.40 -10.47 -9.31
C ASP A 95 11.19 -8.96 -9.08
N GLY A 96 9.94 -8.48 -9.13
CA GLY A 96 9.61 -7.07 -8.93
C GLY A 96 9.92 -6.21 -10.17
N VAL A 97 10.06 -6.84 -11.33
CA VAL A 97 10.12 -6.18 -12.65
C VAL A 97 8.74 -5.60 -12.99
N SER A 98 7.68 -6.35 -12.67
CA SER A 98 6.32 -5.81 -12.68
C SER A 98 6.04 -5.09 -11.37
N LYS A 99 5.84 -3.76 -11.45
CA LYS A 99 5.36 -2.98 -10.33
C LYS A 99 3.95 -3.47 -10.01
N PHE A 100 3.79 -4.13 -8.86
CA PHE A 100 2.48 -4.30 -8.24
C PHE A 100 1.85 -2.90 -8.21
N GLY A 101 0.72 -2.73 -8.90
CA GLY A 101 0.02 -1.46 -9.00
C GLY A 101 0.01 -0.80 -7.63
N THR A 102 0.43 0.46 -7.60
CA THR A 102 0.43 1.34 -6.43
C THR A 102 -0.90 1.21 -5.70
N LEU A 103 -1.00 0.31 -4.73
CA LEU A 103 -2.03 0.35 -3.71
C LEU A 103 -1.49 1.23 -2.57
N SER A 104 -1.07 2.45 -2.95
CA SER A 104 -1.12 3.59 -2.05
C SER A 104 -2.60 3.91 -1.90
N LYS A 105 -3.28 3.15 -1.05
CA LYS A 105 -4.59 3.58 -0.56
C LYS A 105 -4.28 4.71 0.42
N GLN A 106 -4.16 5.89 -0.16
CA GLN A 106 -4.37 7.19 0.45
C GLN A 106 -5.36 7.05 1.60
N CYS A 107 -4.84 6.97 2.82
CA CYS A 107 -5.62 7.09 4.04
C CYS A 107 -5.95 8.57 4.19
N GLY A 108 -7.04 8.98 3.54
CA GLY A 108 -7.52 10.34 3.56
C GLY A 108 -8.96 10.36 3.12
N GLU A 109 -9.86 10.31 4.10
CA GLU A 109 -11.22 10.90 4.10
C GLU A 109 -11.82 10.58 5.49
N ALA A 110 -12.34 11.56 6.24
CA ALA A 110 -13.51 12.31 5.84
C ALA A 110 -13.47 13.78 6.25
N LYS A 111 -13.65 14.65 5.25
CA LYS A 111 -14.18 16.00 5.41
C LYS A 111 -15.70 15.86 5.41
N LYS A 112 -16.36 16.01 6.56
CA LYS A 112 -17.83 16.18 6.60
C LYS A 112 -18.14 17.57 6.04
N VAL A 113 -18.72 17.61 4.84
CA VAL A 113 -19.49 18.77 4.38
C VAL A 113 -20.94 18.50 4.76
N SER A 114 -21.42 19.14 5.82
CA SER A 114 -22.85 19.25 6.12
C SER A 114 -23.48 20.21 5.11
N GLY A 115 -24.52 19.75 4.42
CA GLY A 115 -25.37 20.57 3.58
C GLY A 115 -26.49 21.24 4.38
N GLU A 116 -26.73 22.51 4.04
CA GLU A 116 -27.94 23.35 4.11
C GLU A 116 -27.41 24.75 3.72
N GLU A 117 -27.96 25.54 2.80
CA GLU A 117 -29.34 25.88 2.51
C GLU A 117 -29.30 26.71 1.19
N ILE A 118 -29.90 26.25 0.08
CA ILE A 118 -30.09 27.12 -1.10
C ILE A 118 -31.53 27.67 -1.05
N LYS A 119 -31.63 28.94 -0.66
CA LYS A 119 -32.84 29.76 -0.81
C LYS A 119 -33.18 29.94 -2.30
N LYS A 120 -34.38 29.53 -2.70
CA LYS A 120 -34.98 29.89 -4.00
C LYS A 120 -35.38 31.38 -4.00
N PRO A 121 -35.12 32.13 -5.08
CA PRO A 121 -35.77 33.41 -5.28
C PRO A 121 -37.16 33.24 -5.92
N VAL A 122 -38.06 34.12 -5.47
CA VAL A 122 -39.43 34.36 -5.92
C VAL A 122 -39.43 35.20 -7.21
N GLY A 123 -40.45 34.96 -8.06
CA GLY A 123 -40.85 35.80 -9.19
C GLY A 123 -40.65 35.07 -10.52
N GLY A 124 -41.63 34.85 -11.38
CA GLY A 124 -42.99 35.36 -11.52
C GLY A 124 -43.27 35.37 -13.02
N SER A 125 -44.39 34.80 -13.46
CA SER A 125 -45.03 35.10 -14.75
C SER A 125 -46.39 34.42 -14.78
N ASP A 126 -47.41 35.26 -14.77
CA ASP A 126 -48.77 34.98 -15.23
C ASP A 126 -48.74 34.56 -16.70
N GLU A 127 -49.43 33.48 -17.07
CA GLU A 127 -50.10 33.35 -18.37
C GLU A 127 -51.39 32.50 -18.22
N HIS A 128 -52.51 33.18 -18.50
CA HIS A 128 -53.76 32.74 -19.13
C HIS A 128 -54.35 31.32 -18.90
N GLU A 129 -55.57 31.30 -18.32
CA GLU A 129 -56.79 30.98 -19.09
C GLU A 129 -58.03 31.66 -18.46
#